data_AF-B0D1C4-F1
#
_entry.id   AF-B0D1C4-F1
#
_cell.length_a   1.000
_cell.length_b   1.000
_cell.length_c   1.000
_cell.angle_alpha   90.00
_cell.angle_beta   90.00
_cell.angle_gamma   90.00
#
_symmetry.space_group_name_H-M   'P 1'
#
loop_
_entity.id
_entity.type
_entity.pdbx_description
1 polymer ?
#
loop_
_entity_poly.entity_id
_entity_poly.type
_entity_poly.pdbx_seq_one_letter_code
_entity_poly.pdbx_strand_id
1 'polypeptide(L)'
;SEARRLKRIEEKQAGTTCFACREKGHAAKNCPKATTEDGKGKSVGICYRCGSTRHTLSRCKKPADTENPMPFASCFVCSGKGHLASACPQNKAKGVYPNGGCCKICGDTAHLAKDCGLRREGTQSPLIDLNFG
;
A
#
# COMPACT_ATOMS: atom_id res chain seq x y z
N SER A 1 -0.48 -32.24 -1.26
CA SER A 1 -0.40 -32.73 0.12
C SER A 1 -0.58 -31.56 1.08
N GLU A 2 -1.19 -31.83 2.22
CA GLU A 2 -1.39 -30.87 3.31
C GLU A 2 -0.06 -30.29 3.83
N ALA A 3 0.99 -31.11 3.90
CA ALA A 3 2.34 -30.68 4.28
C ALA A 3 2.87 -29.52 3.42
N ARG A 4 2.70 -29.57 2.09
CA ARG A 4 3.11 -28.45 1.20
C ARG A 4 2.30 -27.19 1.44
N ARG A 5 1.02 -27.31 1.81
CA ARG A 5 0.16 -26.16 2.12
C ARG A 5 0.59 -25.49 3.42
N LEU A 6 0.83 -26.27 4.48
CA LEU A 6 1.27 -25.76 5.78
C LEU A 6 2.63 -25.04 5.66
N LYS A 7 3.59 -25.65 4.97
CA LYS A 7 4.90 -25.03 4.71
C LYS A 7 4.79 -23.65 4.04
N ARG A 8 3.94 -23.51 3.02
CA ARG A 8 3.70 -22.21 2.36
C ARG A 8 3.05 -21.18 3.27
N ILE A 9 2.18 -21.61 4.19
CA ILE A 9 1.54 -20.70 5.16
C ILE A 9 2.59 -20.18 6.14
N GLU A 10 3.43 -21.07 6.65
CA GLU A 10 4.52 -20.72 7.59
C GLU A 10 5.54 -19.80 6.93
N GLU A 11 6.03 -20.13 5.74
CA GLU A 11 6.95 -19.27 4.97
C GLU A 11 6.35 -17.89 4.72
N LYS A 12 5.05 -17.84 4.38
CA LYS A 12 4.33 -16.58 4.18
C LYS A 12 4.23 -15.78 5.49
N GLN A 13 3.91 -16.42 6.61
CA GLN A 13 3.84 -15.76 7.93
C GLN A 13 5.21 -15.22 8.34
N ALA A 14 6.26 -16.03 8.23
CA ALA A 14 7.64 -15.64 8.51
C ALA A 14 8.09 -14.43 7.67
N GLY A 15 7.71 -14.38 6.39
CA GLY A 15 7.99 -13.27 5.50
C GLY A 15 7.06 -12.05 5.65
N THR A 16 5.97 -12.17 6.40
CA THR A 16 4.99 -11.07 6.55
C THR A 16 5.55 -10.01 7.48
N THR A 17 5.66 -8.78 7.00
CA THR A 17 6.02 -7.62 7.83
C THR A 17 4.77 -6.95 8.38
N CYS A 18 4.78 -6.69 9.68
CA CYS A 18 3.70 -6.02 10.37
C CYS A 18 3.68 -4.53 10.05
N PHE A 19 2.56 -4.03 9.54
CA PHE A 19 2.40 -2.60 9.24
C PHE A 19 2.28 -1.72 10.49
N ALA A 20 2.01 -2.30 11.67
CA ALA A 20 1.98 -1.58 12.94
C ALA A 20 3.40 -1.43 13.51
N CYS A 21 4.06 -2.53 13.88
CA CYS A 21 5.36 -2.48 14.58
C CYS A 21 6.60 -2.58 13.66
N ARG A 22 6.43 -2.95 12.38
CA ARG A 22 7.51 -3.18 11.38
C ARG A 22 8.35 -4.43 11.58
N GLU A 23 7.98 -5.30 12.51
CA GLU A 23 8.63 -6.60 12.71
C GLU A 23 8.06 -7.65 11.75
N LYS A 24 8.84 -8.69 11.46
CA LYS A 24 8.43 -9.83 10.61
C LYS A 24 7.77 -10.92 11.45
N GLY A 25 7.13 -11.89 10.79
CA GLY A 25 6.52 -13.06 11.43
C GLY A 25 5.03 -12.91 11.74
N HIS A 26 4.45 -11.73 11.57
CA HIS A 26 3.03 -11.51 11.86
C HIS A 26 2.41 -10.37 11.04
N ALA A 27 1.10 -10.44 10.83
CA ALA A 27 0.33 -9.34 10.23
C ALA A 27 -0.07 -8.32 11.31
N ALA A 28 -0.39 -7.08 10.90
CA ALA A 28 -0.82 -6.02 11.82
C ALA A 28 -2.02 -6.41 12.71
N LYS A 29 -2.91 -7.28 12.23
CA LYS A 29 -4.06 -7.81 12.99
C LYS A 29 -3.64 -8.68 14.20
N ASN A 30 -2.49 -9.34 14.09
CA ASN A 30 -1.95 -10.25 15.11
C ASN A 30 -0.70 -9.63 15.76
N CYS A 31 -0.59 -8.30 15.76
CA CYS A 31 0.59 -7.64 16.29
C CYS A 31 0.53 -7.61 17.82
N PRO A 32 1.50 -8.23 18.52
CA PRO A 32 1.52 -8.23 19.99
C PRO A 32 1.75 -6.82 20.56
N LYS A 33 2.29 -5.90 19.75
CA LYS A 33 2.54 -4.49 20.08
C LYS A 33 1.42 -3.56 19.60
N ALA A 34 0.26 -4.09 19.19
CA ALA A 34 -0.86 -3.27 18.74
C ALA A 34 -1.57 -2.52 19.87
N THR A 35 -1.43 -2.99 21.12
CA THR A 35 -2.08 -2.41 22.31
C THR A 35 -1.01 -1.99 23.30
N THR A 36 -0.27 -0.92 23.02
CA THR A 36 0.54 -0.25 24.05
C THR A 36 -0.33 0.74 24.83
N GLU A 37 0.02 0.94 26.10
CA GLU A 37 -0.79 1.47 27.22
C GLU A 37 -1.37 2.89 27.04
N ASP A 38 -1.08 3.57 25.93
CA ASP A 38 -1.65 4.88 25.57
C ASP A 38 -2.94 4.80 24.73
N GLY A 39 -3.48 3.60 24.48
CA GLY A 39 -4.66 3.40 23.61
C GLY A 39 -4.44 3.79 22.13
N LYS A 40 -3.24 4.23 21.78
CA LYS A 40 -2.77 4.57 20.43
C LYS A 40 -1.83 3.49 19.91
N GLY A 41 -2.36 2.28 19.71
CA GLY A 41 -1.71 1.33 18.81
C GLY A 41 -1.36 2.03 17.50
N LYS A 42 -0.15 1.78 16.95
CA LYS A 42 0.25 2.31 15.63
C LYS A 42 -0.84 1.95 14.64
N SER A 43 -1.64 2.95 14.28
CA SER A 43 -3.01 2.76 13.85
C SER A 43 -3.03 2.30 12.40
N VAL A 44 -3.07 1.00 12.19
CA VAL A 44 -3.25 0.43 10.86
C VAL A 44 -4.72 0.55 10.50
N GLY A 45 -5.02 1.14 9.33
CA GLY A 45 -6.39 1.34 8.86
C GLY A 45 -7.04 2.67 9.25
N ILE A 46 -6.27 3.65 9.74
CA ILE A 46 -6.78 5.03 9.83
C ILE A 46 -6.76 5.72 8.47
N CYS A 47 -7.63 6.71 8.33
CA CYS A 47 -7.53 7.71 7.30
C CYS A 47 -6.28 8.57 7.53
N TYR A 48 -5.33 8.51 6.60
CA TYR A 48 -4.09 9.27 6.70
C TYR A 48 -4.26 10.78 6.60
N ARG A 49 -5.42 11.26 6.14
CA ARG A 49 -5.75 12.69 6.06
C ARG A 49 -6.33 13.23 7.36
N CYS A 50 -7.22 12.49 8.02
CA CYS A 50 -7.99 13.01 9.16
C CYS A 50 -7.85 12.22 10.47
N GLY A 51 -7.11 11.10 10.46
CA GLY A 51 -6.87 10.26 11.64
C GLY A 51 -8.03 9.33 12.02
N SER A 52 -9.16 9.37 11.31
CA SER A 52 -10.33 8.53 11.62
C SER A 52 -10.10 7.07 11.29
N THR A 53 -10.50 6.15 12.16
CA THR A 53 -10.52 4.69 11.92
C THR A 53 -11.74 4.21 11.11
N ARG A 54 -12.73 5.09 10.88
CA ARG A 54 -14.01 4.72 10.25
C ARG A 54 -13.93 4.58 8.72
N HIS A 55 -12.94 5.21 8.10
CA HIS A 55 -12.81 5.24 6.65
C HIS A 55 -11.35 5.33 6.23
N THR A 56 -11.08 4.98 4.98
CA THR A 56 -9.77 5.14 4.33
C THR A 56 -9.66 6.49 3.63
N LEU A 57 -8.46 6.85 3.17
CA LEU A 57 -8.21 8.09 2.43
C LEU A 57 -9.17 8.28 1.24
N SER A 58 -9.49 7.22 0.51
CA SER A 58 -10.39 7.26 -0.66
C SER A 58 -11.84 7.63 -0.33
N ARG A 59 -12.27 7.42 0.91
CA ARG A 59 -13.61 7.77 1.39
C ARG A 59 -13.58 8.98 2.33
N CYS A 60 -12.45 9.69 2.40
CA CYS A 60 -12.32 10.86 3.24
C CYS A 60 -12.99 12.06 2.59
N LYS A 61 -13.99 12.62 3.29
CA LYS A 61 -14.68 13.85 2.86
C LYS A 61 -13.96 15.12 3.30
N LYS A 62 -12.93 15.04 4.14
CA LYS A 62 -12.18 16.22 4.55
C LYS A 62 -11.32 16.73 3.38
N PRO A 63 -11.24 18.05 3.18
CA PRO A 63 -10.35 18.64 2.19
C PRO A 63 -8.90 18.25 2.51
N ALA A 64 -8.08 18.15 1.47
CA ALA A 64 -6.64 18.01 1.66
C ALA A 64 -6.07 19.36 2.05
N ASP A 65 -5.27 19.40 3.11
CA ASP A 65 -4.48 20.60 3.43
C ASP A 65 -3.39 20.77 2.36
N THR A 66 -3.09 22.02 2.00
CA THR A 66 -2.10 22.35 0.97
C THR A 66 -0.67 22.05 1.42
N GLU A 67 -0.36 22.33 2.68
CA GLU A 67 0.97 22.13 3.26
C GLU A 67 1.25 20.68 3.67
N ASN A 68 0.22 19.98 4.18
CA ASN A 68 0.38 18.60 4.65
C ASN A 68 -0.89 17.78 4.36
N PRO A 69 -1.02 17.22 3.15
CA PRO A 69 -2.25 16.55 2.73
C PRO A 69 -2.51 15.22 3.47
N MET A 70 -1.51 14.68 4.17
CA MET A 70 -1.59 13.39 4.89
C MET A 70 -0.84 13.43 6.24
N PRO A 71 -1.28 14.26 7.20
CA PRO A 71 -0.54 14.47 8.45
C PRO A 71 -0.44 13.20 9.32
N PHE A 72 -1.37 12.26 9.15
CA PHE A 72 -1.38 10.99 9.87
C PHE A 72 -0.72 9.84 9.10
N ALA A 73 -0.25 10.06 7.87
CA ALA A 73 0.56 9.07 7.17
C ALA A 73 1.93 8.93 7.85
N SER A 74 2.38 7.69 8.02
CA SER A 74 3.76 7.37 8.39
C SER A 74 4.42 6.56 7.29
N CYS A 75 5.54 7.04 6.77
CA CYS A 75 6.29 6.38 5.73
C CYS A 75 6.91 5.09 6.25
N PHE A 76 6.71 4.00 5.49
CA PHE A 76 7.23 2.68 5.82
C PHE A 76 8.74 2.55 5.55
N VAL A 77 9.31 3.41 4.72
CA VAL A 77 10.73 3.39 4.33
C VAL A 77 11.58 4.24 5.27
N CYS A 78 11.21 5.51 5.46
CA CYS A 78 12.03 6.47 6.23
C CYS A 78 11.54 6.73 7.66
N SER A 79 10.39 6.17 8.06
CA SER A 79 9.73 6.48 9.35
C SER A 79 9.19 7.91 9.51
N GLY A 80 9.38 8.78 8.51
CA GLY A 80 8.84 10.14 8.50
C GLY A 80 7.31 10.19 8.46
N LYS A 81 6.72 11.33 8.84
CA LYS A 81 5.28 11.58 8.77
C LYS A 81 4.93 12.44 7.54
N GLY A 82 3.65 12.53 7.18
CA GLY A 82 3.17 13.39 6.09
C GLY A 82 3.13 12.75 4.70
N HIS A 83 3.69 11.55 4.54
CA HIS A 83 3.76 10.88 3.23
C HIS A 83 3.75 9.34 3.35
N LEU A 84 3.43 8.68 2.24
CA LEU A 84 3.51 7.22 2.09
C LEU A 84 4.82 6.83 1.38
N ALA A 85 5.18 5.54 1.41
CA ALA A 85 6.41 5.03 0.78
C ALA A 85 6.52 5.37 -0.72
N SER A 86 5.38 5.50 -1.42
CA SER A 86 5.31 5.90 -2.83
C SER A 86 5.76 7.34 -3.09
N ALA A 87 5.56 8.24 -2.12
CA ALA A 87 5.93 9.65 -2.20
C ALA A 87 7.19 9.95 -1.34
N CYS A 88 7.91 8.92 -0.91
CA CYS A 88 9.08 9.10 -0.06
C CYS A 88 10.30 9.49 -0.90
N PRO A 89 11.00 10.59 -0.57
CA PRO A 89 12.18 11.03 -1.33
C PRO A 89 13.31 10.00 -1.27
N GLN A 90 13.43 9.25 -0.17
CA GLN A 90 14.43 8.19 0.00
C GLN A 90 14.08 6.90 -0.76
N ASN A 91 12.84 6.75 -1.24
CA ASN A 91 12.38 5.56 -1.95
C ASN A 91 12.30 5.77 -3.47
N LYS A 92 12.81 6.90 -3.98
CA LYS A 92 12.72 7.28 -5.41
C LYS A 92 13.29 6.21 -6.35
N ALA A 93 14.33 5.48 -5.92
CA ALA A 93 14.96 4.43 -6.71
C ALA A 93 14.17 3.10 -6.77
N LYS A 94 13.26 2.84 -5.82
CA LYS A 94 12.49 1.57 -5.76
C LYS A 94 11.01 1.76 -6.15
N GLY A 95 10.61 2.99 -6.47
CA GLY A 95 9.24 3.32 -6.86
C GLY A 95 8.22 2.95 -5.79
N VAL A 96 7.06 2.42 -6.19
CA VAL A 96 6.00 2.02 -5.24
C VAL A 96 6.29 0.71 -4.50
N TYR A 97 7.44 0.06 -4.76
CA TYR A 97 7.80 -1.24 -4.21
C TYR A 97 8.88 -1.09 -3.11
N PRO A 98 8.53 -1.08 -1.82
CA PRO A 98 9.50 -0.82 -0.74
C PRO A 98 10.65 -1.83 -0.67
N ASN A 99 10.38 -3.08 -1.10
CA ASN A 99 11.34 -4.18 -1.14
C ASN A 99 11.95 -4.39 -2.54
N GLY A 100 11.73 -3.45 -3.47
CA GLY A 100 12.09 -3.61 -4.88
C GLY A 100 11.10 -4.49 -5.67
N GLY A 101 11.34 -4.57 -6.97
CA GLY A 101 10.48 -5.23 -7.94
C GLY A 101 9.82 -4.25 -8.90
N CYS A 102 8.99 -4.80 -9.78
CA CYS A 102 8.31 -4.06 -10.81
C CYS A 102 6.92 -4.62 -11.08
N CYS A 103 6.13 -3.85 -11.84
CA CYS A 103 4.88 -4.30 -12.42
C CYS A 103 5.16 -5.53 -13.27
N LYS A 104 4.50 -6.64 -12.96
CA LYS A 104 4.68 -7.92 -13.68
C LYS A 104 4.10 -7.93 -15.10
N ILE A 105 3.44 -6.84 -15.51
CA ILE A 105 2.82 -6.70 -16.83
C ILE A 105 3.74 -5.88 -17.74
N CYS A 106 4.22 -4.73 -17.29
CA CYS A 106 5.01 -3.80 -18.11
C CYS A 106 6.45 -3.56 -17.63
N GLY A 107 6.84 -4.07 -16.46
CA GLY A 107 8.19 -3.89 -15.90
C GLY A 107 8.44 -2.54 -15.20
N ASP A 108 7.45 -1.64 -15.12
CA ASP A 108 7.60 -0.33 -14.47
C ASP A 108 7.54 -0.42 -12.93
N THR A 109 8.23 0.48 -12.24
CA THR A 109 8.26 0.59 -10.77
C THR A 109 7.34 1.67 -10.23
N ALA A 110 6.75 2.51 -11.09
CA ALA A 110 5.90 3.63 -10.69
C ALA A 110 4.50 3.23 -10.21
N HIS A 111 4.03 2.01 -10.53
CA HIS A 111 2.69 1.55 -10.19
C HIS A 111 2.65 0.07 -9.79
N LEU A 112 1.62 -0.32 -9.04
CA LEU A 112 1.34 -1.72 -8.72
C LEU A 112 0.68 -2.38 -9.93
N ALA A 113 0.94 -3.68 -10.15
CA ALA A 113 0.39 -4.42 -11.30
C ALA A 113 -1.14 -4.29 -11.45
N LYS A 114 -1.87 -4.12 -10.35
CA LYS A 114 -3.34 -3.92 -10.35
C LYS A 114 -3.78 -2.61 -11.03
N ASP A 115 -2.91 -1.59 -11.00
CA ASP A 115 -3.13 -0.23 -11.49
C ASP A 115 -2.42 0.00 -12.85
N CYS A 116 -1.85 -1.07 -13.44
CA CYS A 116 -1.19 -0.99 -14.74
C CYS A 116 -2.21 -0.73 -15.86
N GLY A 117 -1.96 0.29 -16.69
CA GLY A 117 -2.81 0.61 -17.83
C GLY A 117 -2.98 -0.54 -18.82
N LEU A 118 -1.90 -1.31 -19.05
CA LEU A 118 -1.92 -2.50 -19.92
C LEU A 118 -2.75 -3.66 -19.36
N ARG A 119 -3.16 -3.60 -18.08
CA ARG A 119 -4.02 -4.63 -17.48
C ARG A 119 -5.43 -4.67 -18.11
N ARG A 120 -5.86 -3.58 -18.76
CA ARG A 120 -7.21 -3.44 -19.35
C ARG A 120 -7.29 -3.64 -20.86
N GLU A 121 -6.20 -3.98 -21.55
CA GLU A 121 -6.21 -4.36 -22.98
C GLU A 121 -6.77 -5.77 -23.21
N GLY A 122 -7.86 -6.11 -22.50
CA GLY A 122 -8.64 -7.33 -22.68
C GLY A 122 -10.16 -7.09 -22.77
N THR A 123 -10.63 -5.83 -22.70
CA THR A 123 -12.04 -5.46 -22.95
C THR A 123 -12.17 -3.97 -23.30
N GLN A 124 -11.48 -3.50 -24.35
CA GLN A 124 -11.96 -2.34 -25.12
C GLN A 124 -11.70 -2.65 -26.60
N SER A 125 -12.76 -3.04 -27.30
CA SER A 125 -12.84 -3.01 -28.74
C SER A 125 -12.44 -1.61 -29.24
N PRO A 126 -11.59 -1.48 -30.27
CA PRO A 126 -11.42 -0.18 -30.91
C PRO A 126 -12.76 0.16 -31.58
N LEU A 127 -13.42 1.23 -31.13
CA LEU A 127 -14.37 1.91 -31.98
C LEU A 127 -13.57 2.54 -33.12
N ILE A 128 -13.46 1.80 -34.21
CA ILE A 128 -13.20 2.36 -35.52
C ILE A 128 -14.49 3.04 -35.99
N ASP A 129 -14.69 4.31 -35.65
CA ASP A 129 -15.63 5.12 -36.41
C ASP A 129 -14.90 5.69 -37.63
N LEU A 130 -15.34 5.20 -38.78
CA LEU A 130 -14.90 5.50 -40.13
C LEU A 130 -15.11 6.98 -40.45
N ASN A 131 -14.09 7.60 -41.06
CA ASN A 131 -14.22 8.81 -41.85
C ASN A 131 -15.32 8.63 -42.92
N PHE A 132 -16.34 9.47 -42.89
CA PHE A 132 -17.13 9.86 -44.06
C PHE A 132 -16.96 11.37 -44.25
N GLY A 133 -16.24 11.73 -45.31
CA GLY A 133 -16.12 13.08 -45.86
C GLY A 133 -15.92 12.95 -47.37
#